data_AF-A0A1Q6A596-F1
#
_entry.id   AF-A0A1Q6A596-F1
#
_cell.length_a   1.000
_cell.length_b   1.000
_cell.length_c   1.000
_cell.angle_alpha   90.00
_cell.angle_beta   90.00
_cell.angle_gamma   90.00
#
_symmetry.space_group_name_H-M   'P 1'
#
loop_
_entity.id
_entity.type
_entity.pdbx_description
1 polymer ?
#
loop_
_entity_poly.entity_id
_entity_poly.type
_entity_poly.pdbx_seq_one_letter_code
_entity_poly.pdbx_strand_id
1 'polypeptide(L)'
;MVTTEFIKKNGASVEHIEWHQVKIPHNYVDADNVLKKGQLVYIQGKIQTLQFTDEQHIKRYKTEIMAQYIQILSNNIEQTLVQD
;
A
#
# COMPACT_ATOMS: atom_id res chain seq x y z
N MET A 1 -1.54 -1.53 1.24
CA MET A 1 -1.60 -0.74 -0.01
C MET A 1 -1.63 -1.70 -1.18
N VAL A 2 -2.29 -1.32 -2.28
CA VAL A 2 -2.33 -2.12 -3.51
C VAL A 2 -1.73 -1.30 -4.64
N THR A 3 -0.90 -1.93 -5.46
CA THR A 3 -0.41 -1.39 -6.73
C THR A 3 -0.71 -2.38 -7.84
N THR A 4 -0.84 -1.89 -9.06
CA THR A 4 -1.12 -2.71 -10.25
C THR A 4 -0.08 -2.45 -11.31
N GLU A 5 0.38 -3.51 -11.97
CA GLU A 5 1.24 -3.41 -13.14
C GLU A 5 0.76 -4.35 -14.26
N PHE A 6 1.20 -4.09 -15.50
CA PHE A 6 0.89 -4.95 -16.64
C PHE A 6 2.14 -5.72 -17.07
N ILE A 7 2.10 -7.04 -16.95
CA ILE A 7 3.21 -7.92 -17.33
C ILE A 7 2.87 -8.58 -18.67
N LYS A 8 3.82 -8.54 -19.60
CA LYS A 8 3.69 -9.27 -20.88
C LYS A 8 4.04 -10.75 -20.66
N LYS A 9 3.06 -11.63 -20.87
CA LYS A 9 3.26 -13.09 -20.87
C LYS A 9 2.76 -13.67 -22.18
N ASN A 10 3.64 -14.34 -22.92
CA ASN A 10 3.31 -15.00 -24.19
C ASN A 10 2.61 -14.08 -25.22
N GLY A 11 3.04 -12.82 -25.31
CA GLY A 11 2.46 -11.84 -26.24
C GLY A 11 1.17 -11.16 -25.76
N ALA A 12 0.56 -11.61 -24.66
CA ALA A 12 -0.58 -10.96 -24.02
C ALA A 12 -0.14 -10.09 -22.83
N SER A 13 -0.81 -8.96 -22.63
CA SER A 13 -0.65 -8.12 -21.43
C SER A 13 -1.58 -8.63 -20.33
N VAL A 14 -1.04 -8.97 -19.17
CA VAL A 14 -1.80 -9.48 -18.02
C VAL A 14 -1.63 -8.52 -16.85
N GLU A 15 -2.74 -8.14 -16.23
CA GLU A 15 -2.73 -7.33 -15.00
C GLU A 15 -2.19 -8.14 -13.81
N HIS A 16 -1.27 -7.56 -13.06
CA HIS A 16 -0.71 -8.11 -11.85
C HIS A 16 -0.99 -7.15 -10.68
N ILE A 17 -1.51 -7.69 -9.57
CA ILE A 17 -1.88 -6.93 -8.39
C ILE A 17 -0.90 -7.26 -7.27
N GLU A 18 -0.22 -6.24 -6.75
CA GLU A 18 0.74 -6.39 -5.67
C GLU A 18 0.20 -5.82 -4.35
N TRP A 19 0.28 -6.65 -3.31
CA TRP A 19 -0.17 -6.32 -1.97
C TRP A 19 1.01 -5.92 -1.10
N HIS A 20 1.02 -4.66 -0.68
CA HIS A 20 2.08 -4.08 0.12
C HIS A 20 1.62 -3.91 1.57
N GLN A 21 2.37 -4.48 2.51
CA GLN A 21 2.20 -4.21 3.94
C GLN A 21 3.01 -2.98 4.33
N VAL A 22 2.30 -1.95 4.81
CA VAL A 22 2.90 -0.68 5.23
C VAL A 22 2.67 -0.52 6.73
N LYS A 23 3.74 -0.26 7.47
CA LYS A 23 3.72 0.01 8.91
C LYS A 23 3.87 1.51 9.13
N ILE A 24 2.87 2.11 9.78
CA ILE A 24 2.86 3.53 10.14
C ILE A 24 3.18 3.63 11.64
N PRO A 25 4.30 4.23 12.05
CA PRO A 25 4.61 4.40 13.47
C PRO A 25 3.68 5.43 14.11
N HIS A 26 3.33 5.20 15.39
CA HIS A 26 2.41 6.01 16.18
C HIS A 26 2.77 7.51 16.30
N ASN A 27 4.02 7.89 16.05
CA ASN A 27 4.47 9.28 16.10
C ASN A 27 4.28 10.04 14.76
N TYR A 28 3.94 9.33 13.69
CA TYR A 28 3.67 9.91 12.38
C TYR A 28 2.16 9.88 12.12
N VAL A 29 1.54 11.02 12.42
CA VAL A 29 0.20 11.41 11.98
C VAL A 29 -0.94 10.71 12.71
N ASP A 30 -2.04 11.44 12.87
CA ASP A 30 -3.38 10.95 13.16
C ASP A 30 -3.91 10.15 11.93
N ALA A 31 -3.13 9.16 11.50
CA ALA A 31 -3.26 8.49 10.20
C ALA A 31 -4.60 7.77 10.07
N ASP A 32 -5.14 7.27 11.19
CA ASP A 32 -6.45 6.62 11.24
C ASP A 32 -7.59 7.62 10.95
N ASN A 33 -7.44 8.89 11.32
CA ASN A 33 -8.42 9.94 11.02
C ASN A 33 -8.27 10.49 9.59
N VAL A 34 -7.11 10.32 8.97
CA VAL A 34 -6.75 10.93 7.68
C VAL A 34 -6.90 9.96 6.51
N LEU A 35 -6.53 8.69 6.69
CA LEU A 35 -6.54 7.68 5.63
C LEU A 35 -7.86 6.91 5.61
N LYS A 36 -8.51 6.90 4.45
CA LYS A 36 -9.72 6.14 4.17
C LYS A 36 -9.46 5.09 3.10
N LYS A 37 -10.18 3.97 3.18
CA LYS A 37 -10.13 2.94 2.14
C LYS A 37 -10.42 3.55 0.77
N GLY A 38 -9.63 3.18 -0.23
CA GLY A 38 -9.79 3.62 -1.62
C GLY A 38 -9.08 4.92 -1.96
N GLN A 39 -8.50 5.63 -1.00
CA GLN A 39 -7.68 6.80 -1.30
C GLN A 39 -6.40 6.41 -2.04
N LEU A 40 -6.08 7.18 -3.08
CA LEU A 40 -4.78 7.13 -3.71
C LEU A 40 -3.77 7.86 -2.82
N VAL A 41 -2.62 7.25 -2.59
CA VAL A 41 -1.61 7.76 -1.66
C VAL A 41 -0.22 7.62 -2.24
N TYR A 42 0.62 8.60 -1.95
CA TYR A 42 2.06 8.50 -2.07
C TYR A 42 2.64 8.10 -0.71
N ILE A 43 3.52 7.10 -0.70
CA ILE A 43 4.19 6.61 0.51
C ILE A 43 5.70 6.57 0.24
N GLN A 44 6.47 7.19 1.12
CA GLN A 44 7.92 7.08 1.16
C GLN A 44 8.33 6.44 2.48
N GLY A 45 9.23 5.47 2.42
CA GLY A 45 9.65 4.73 3.60
C GLY A 45 10.84 3.82 3.33
N LYS A 46 11.17 3.00 4.34
CA LYS A 46 12.24 2.00 4.27
C LYS A 46 11.64 0.61 4.19
N ILE A 47 12.18 -0.24 3.32
CA ILE A 47 11.85 -1.68 3.33
C ILE A 47 12.57 -2.32 4.52
N GLN A 48 11.83 -3.10 5.30
CA GLN A 48 12.35 -3.85 6.44
C GLN A 48 11.88 -5.30 6.36
N THR A 49 12.80 -6.23 6.54
CA THR A 49 12.47 -7.65 6.71
C THR A 49 12.71 -8.03 8.16
N LEU A 50 11.65 -8.44 8.86
CA LEU A 50 11.72 -8.91 10.24
C LEU A 50 11.60 -10.44 10.28
N GLN A 51 12.31 -11.04 11.23
CA GLN A 51 12.17 -12.45 11.55
C GLN A 51 11.26 -12.58 12.78
N PHE A 52 10.31 -13.51 12.74
CA PHE A 52 9.48 -13.85 13.90
C PHE A 52 9.24 -15.36 13.94
N THR A 53 8.84 -15.87 15.10
CA THR A 53 8.42 -17.26 15.28
C THR A 53 6.90 -17.28 15.36
N ASP A 54 6.25 -18.11 14.55
CA ASP A 54 4.81 -18.29 14.58
C ASP A 54 4.35 -19.22 15.72
N GLU A 55 3.03 -19.39 15.88
CA GLU A 55 2.43 -20.21 16.94
C GLU A 55 2.85 -21.70 16.84
N GLN A 56 3.20 -22.15 15.64
CA GLN A 56 3.71 -23.48 15.34
C GLN A 56 5.22 -23.62 15.58
N HIS A 57 5.85 -22.62 16.20
CA HIS A 57 7.30 -22.55 16.45
C HIS A 57 8.16 -22.53 15.19
N ILE A 58 7.60 -22.12 14.04
CA ILE A 58 8.32 -22.02 12.78
C ILE A 58 8.87 -20.60 12.62
N LYS A 59 10.16 -20.51 12.24
CA LYS A 59 10.81 -19.24 11.91
C LYS A 59 10.30 -18.72 10.56
N ARG A 60 9.72 -17.52 10.57
CA ARG A 60 9.16 -16.82 9.41
C ARG A 60 9.86 -15.48 9.19
N TYR A 61 9.75 -14.98 7.97
CA TYR A 61 10.21 -13.65 7.58
C TYR A 61 9.05 -12.86 7.01
N LYS A 62 8.97 -11.58 7.37
CA LYS A 62 7.98 -10.65 6.85
C LYS A 62 8.67 -9.39 6.36
N THR A 63 8.39 -9.03 5.12
CA THR A 63 8.88 -7.77 4.54
C THR A 63 7.76 -6.74 4.58
N GLU A 64 8.06 -5.57 5.14
CA GLU A 64 7.13 -4.45 5.27
C GLU A 64 7.80 -3.14 4.83
N ILE A 65 6.99 -2.14 4.50
CA ILE A 65 7.43 -0.77 4.28
C ILE A 65 7.19 0.02 5.56
N MET A 66 8.25 0.47 6.22
CA MET A 66 8.17 1.39 7.35
C MET A 66 8.00 2.82 6.81
N ALA A 67 6.77 3.34 6.88
CA ALA A 67 6.43 4.65 6.34
C ALA A 67 7.14 5.76 7.13
N GLN A 68 7.72 6.71 6.39
CA GLN A 68 8.34 7.93 6.91
C GLN A 68 7.63 9.19 6.42
N TYR A 69 6.95 9.10 5.28
CA TYR A 69 6.11 10.18 4.77
C TYR A 69 4.93 9.58 4.00
N ILE A 70 3.76 10.19 4.18
CA ILE A 70 2.51 9.79 3.52
C ILE A 70 1.84 11.07 3.03
N GLN A 71 1.41 11.05 1.78
CA GLN A 71 0.61 12.13 1.20
C GLN A 71 -0.59 11.53 0.50
N ILE A 72 -1.78 12.00 0.85
CA ILE A 72 -2.99 11.67 0.09
C ILE A 72 -2.90 12.38 -1.26
N LEU A 73 -3.05 11.60 -2.31
CA LEU A 73 -3.21 12.11 -3.65
C LEU A 73 -4.71 12.24 -3.88
N SER A 74 -5.24 13.45 -3.73
CA SER A 74 -6.64 13.70 -4.03
C SER A 74 -6.91 13.37 -5.49
N ASN A 75 -7.73 12.34 -5.71
CA ASN A 75 -8.35 12.11 -6.99
C ASN A 75 -9.52 13.08 -7.10
N ASN A 76 -9.38 14.18 -7.86
CA ASN A 76 -10.51 14.98 -8.33
C ASN A 76 -11.36 14.18 -9.35
N ILE A 77 -11.78 12.96 -9.01
CA ILE A 77 -12.61 12.12 -9.87
C ILE A 77 -14.11 12.36 -9.58
N GLU A 78 -14.47 13.01 -8.47
CA GLU A 78 -15.88 13.29 -8.11
C GLU A 78 -16.46 14.63 -8.60
N GLN A 79 -15.75 15.44 -9.41
CA GLN A 79 -16.31 16.70 -9.95
C GLN A 79 -16.79 16.64 -11.41
N THR A 80 -16.71 15.51 -12.10
CA THR A 80 -17.04 15.45 -13.55
C THR A 80 -18.27 14.59 -13.90
N LEU A 81 -18.97 13.96 -12.95
CA LEU A 81 -20.11 13.09 -13.28
C LEU A 81 -21.32 13.28 -12.36
N VAL A 82 -21.87 14.50 -12.31
CA VAL A 82 -23.33 14.73 -12.21
C VAL A 82 -23.67 16.06 -12.91
N GLN A 83 -23.94 15.99 -14.22
CA GLN A 83 -24.96 16.83 -14.85
C GLN A 83 -25.88 15.87 -15.59
N ASP A 84 -26.98 15.54 -14.93
CA ASP A 84 -28.32 15.27 -15.48
C ASP A 84 -29.33 15.55 -14.36
#